data_AF-A0A5J4L1J8-F1
#
_entry.id   AF-A0A5J4L1J8-F1
#
_cell.length_a   1.000
_cell.length_b   1.000
_cell.length_c   1.000
_cell.angle_alpha   90.00
_cell.angle_beta   90.00
_cell.angle_gamma   90.00
#
_symmetry.space_group_name_H-M   'P 1'
#
loop_
_entity.id
_entity.type
_entity.pdbx_description
1 polymer ?
#
loop_
_entity_poly.entity_id
_entity_poly.type
_entity_poly.pdbx_seq_one_letter_code
_entity_poly.pdbx_strand_id
1 'polypeptide(L)'
;MARPKKLGYVAGAWDAFQAVRGLTEVTALTMIQRVKESEDYKEMGYETWEEFCNEQLHCSDEKIRQRLKQLHEFGPQFLGICQRLRIKLRDIKLLESSLSDDQKSGLKKGILEIEGKKIPIDEDHTDDLKAVIDLLIERAALAKKSENITKRKLEGIDKEHKKEIQAMQKEIEALKAQLPDKEDPKWALAYMENIEKIFDQFDLALRRFAFDKRIFSDPVIPAKISGIHEQMVMRLREFSKDWNVFLYEEWGDTD
;
A
#
# COMPACT_ATOMS: atom_id res chain seq x y z
N MET A 1 5.31 45.88 -17.54
CA MET A 1 3.91 46.22 -17.14
C MET A 1 3.89 46.52 -15.65
N ALA A 2 3.68 47.78 -15.27
CA ALA A 2 3.60 48.17 -13.87
C ALA A 2 2.26 47.70 -13.27
N ARG A 3 2.29 46.90 -12.20
CA ARG A 3 1.07 46.56 -11.44
C ARG A 3 0.45 47.88 -10.95
N PRO A 4 -0.87 48.11 -11.13
CA PRO A 4 -1.50 49.37 -10.75
C PRO A 4 -1.35 49.58 -9.23
N LYS A 5 -0.83 50.75 -8.81
CA LYS A 5 -0.50 51.09 -7.41
C LYS A 5 -1.61 50.77 -6.39
N LYS A 6 -2.89 50.83 -6.81
CA LYS A 6 -4.06 50.47 -5.98
C LYS A 6 -4.10 48.97 -5.61
N LEU A 7 -3.64 48.08 -6.49
CA LEU A 7 -3.62 46.64 -6.23
C LEU A 7 -2.57 46.28 -5.16
N GLY A 8 -1.45 47.00 -5.13
CA GLY A 8 -0.40 46.81 -4.13
C GLY A 8 -0.85 47.23 -2.72
N TYR A 9 -1.63 48.31 -2.61
CA TYR A 9 -2.19 48.77 -1.34
C TYR A 9 -3.22 47.78 -0.77
N VAL A 10 -4.13 47.29 -1.61
CA VAL A 10 -5.14 46.29 -1.19
C VAL A 10 -4.48 44.96 -0.80
N ALA A 11 -3.45 44.52 -1.55
CA ALA A 11 -2.68 43.33 -1.18
C ALA A 11 -1.95 43.53 0.16
N GLY A 12 -1.29 44.67 0.37
CA GLY A 12 -0.62 44.97 1.64
C GLY A 12 -1.59 45.06 2.84
N ALA A 13 -2.76 45.67 2.65
CA ALA A 13 -3.79 45.74 3.69
C ALA A 13 -4.39 44.35 4.01
N TRP A 14 -4.62 43.53 2.99
CA TRP A 14 -5.02 42.14 3.15
C TRP A 14 -3.95 41.33 3.89
N ASP A 15 -2.69 41.53 3.54
CA ASP A 15 -1.55 40.84 4.16
C ASP A 15 -1.42 41.17 5.64
N ALA A 16 -1.59 42.45 6.01
CA ALA A 16 -1.64 42.91 7.40
C ALA A 16 -2.85 42.34 8.15
N PHE A 17 -4.03 42.33 7.53
CA PHE A 17 -5.24 41.76 8.13
C PHE A 17 -5.09 40.26 8.43
N GLN A 18 -4.46 39.51 7.53
CA GLN A 18 -4.21 38.08 7.75
C GLN A 18 -3.19 37.82 8.87
N ALA A 19 -2.17 38.68 9.01
CA ALA A 19 -1.22 38.58 10.11
C ALA A 19 -1.89 38.84 11.48
N VAL A 20 -2.71 39.89 11.57
CA VAL A 20 -3.50 40.20 12.78
C VAL A 20 -4.47 39.07 13.10
N ARG A 21 -5.18 38.57 12.08
CA ARG A 21 -6.10 37.45 12.23
C ARG A 21 -5.40 36.22 12.81
N GLY A 22 -4.23 35.87 12.28
CA GLY A 22 -3.42 34.77 12.81
C GLY A 22 -3.16 34.94 14.31
N LEU A 23 -2.55 36.07 14.69
CA LEU A 23 -2.26 36.38 16.10
C LEU A 23 -3.51 36.21 16.99
N THR A 24 -4.65 36.76 16.55
CA THR A 24 -5.92 36.64 17.29
C THR A 24 -6.45 35.21 17.36
N GLU A 25 -6.21 34.36 16.36
CA GLU A 25 -6.63 32.95 16.37
C GLU A 25 -5.86 32.12 17.42
N VAL A 26 -4.55 32.36 17.59
CA VAL A 26 -3.76 31.67 18.63
C VAL A 26 -4.14 32.15 20.02
N THR A 27 -4.35 33.45 20.19
CA THR A 27 -4.85 34.01 21.45
C THR A 27 -6.24 33.47 21.78
N ALA A 28 -7.15 33.41 20.80
CA ALA A 28 -8.48 32.83 20.98
C ALA A 28 -8.41 31.34 21.36
N LEU A 29 -7.53 30.55 20.75
CA LEU A 29 -7.33 29.15 21.14
C LEU A 29 -6.82 29.00 22.57
N THR A 30 -5.92 29.90 23.01
CA THR A 30 -5.43 29.91 24.40
C THR A 30 -6.57 30.24 25.39
N MET A 31 -7.45 31.17 25.03
CA MET A 31 -8.64 31.49 25.83
C MET A 31 -9.64 30.32 25.86
N ILE A 32 -9.88 29.67 24.71
CA ILE A 32 -10.74 28.48 24.62
C ILE A 32 -10.17 27.33 25.47
N GLN A 33 -8.85 27.15 25.48
CA GLN A 33 -8.19 26.17 26.34
C GLN A 33 -8.48 26.46 27.81
N ARG A 34 -8.32 27.72 28.23
CA ARG A 34 -8.60 28.14 29.61
C ARG A 34 -10.05 27.88 30.00
N VAL A 35 -11.02 28.31 29.18
CA VAL A 35 -12.46 28.08 29.42
C VAL A 35 -12.78 26.58 29.53
N LYS A 36 -12.10 25.74 28.75
CA LYS A 36 -12.25 24.29 28.84
C LYS A 36 -11.71 23.72 30.15
N GLU A 37 -10.52 24.16 30.56
CA GLU A 37 -9.82 23.68 31.74
C GLU A 37 -10.47 24.14 33.05
N SER A 38 -11.01 25.35 33.09
CA SER A 38 -11.72 25.90 34.26
C SER A 38 -13.20 25.53 34.32
N GLU A 39 -13.73 24.93 33.25
CA GLU A 39 -15.16 24.65 33.07
C GLU A 39 -16.07 25.90 33.08
N ASP A 40 -15.54 27.09 32.80
CA ASP A 40 -16.30 28.37 32.79
C ASP A 40 -17.51 28.33 31.84
N TYR A 41 -17.50 27.45 30.83
CA TYR A 41 -18.65 27.26 29.94
C TYR A 41 -19.93 26.85 30.69
N LYS A 42 -19.81 26.17 31.84
CA LYS A 42 -20.95 25.84 32.70
C LYS A 42 -21.53 27.08 33.37
N GLU A 43 -20.68 28.01 33.80
CA GLU A 43 -21.11 29.29 34.36
C GLU A 43 -21.76 30.20 33.31
N MET A 44 -21.41 30.00 32.05
CA MET A 44 -22.04 30.67 30.90
C MET A 44 -23.39 30.05 30.48
N GLY A 45 -23.85 29.00 31.19
CA GLY A 45 -25.16 28.38 30.98
C GLY A 45 -25.19 27.20 30.01
N TYR A 46 -24.04 26.68 29.58
CA TYR A 46 -23.96 25.49 28.73
C TYR A 46 -23.82 24.22 29.57
N GLU A 47 -24.63 23.20 29.29
CA GLU A 47 -24.58 21.93 30.03
C GLU A 47 -23.36 21.09 29.64
N THR A 48 -22.96 21.16 28.37
CA THR A 48 -21.83 20.37 27.85
C THR A 48 -20.82 21.22 27.08
N TRP A 49 -19.58 20.73 27.03
CA TRP A 49 -18.51 21.34 26.22
C TRP A 49 -18.87 21.34 24.73
N GLU A 50 -19.56 20.30 24.25
CA GLU A 50 -19.99 20.20 22.85
C GLU A 50 -21.02 21.26 22.48
N GLU A 51 -21.97 21.52 23.38
CA GLU A 51 -22.96 22.59 23.25
C GLU A 51 -22.29 23.96 23.18
N PHE A 52 -21.36 24.27 24.09
CA PHE A 52 -20.56 25.50 24.05
C PHE A 52 -19.80 25.65 22.71
N CYS A 53 -19.20 24.56 22.22
CA CYS A 53 -18.48 24.56 20.95
C CYS A 53 -19.39 24.91 19.76
N ASN A 54 -20.56 24.28 19.69
CA ASN A 54 -21.48 24.45 18.57
C ASN A 54 -22.21 25.80 18.62
N GLU A 55 -22.64 26.23 19.81
CA GLU A 55 -23.49 27.40 19.98
C GLU A 55 -22.70 28.71 20.11
N GLN A 56 -21.62 28.71 20.90
CA GLN A 56 -20.83 29.93 21.14
C GLN A 56 -19.67 30.08 20.15
N LEU A 57 -18.98 28.98 19.82
CA LEU A 57 -17.79 29.01 18.97
C LEU A 57 -18.11 28.69 17.49
N HIS A 58 -19.36 28.29 17.19
CA HIS A 58 -19.83 27.90 15.87
C HIS A 58 -18.89 26.89 15.17
N CYS A 59 -18.38 25.93 15.94
CA CYS A 59 -17.39 24.97 15.49
C CYS A 59 -17.56 23.64 16.21
N SER A 60 -17.39 22.52 15.51
CA SER A 60 -17.50 21.20 16.15
C SER A 60 -16.43 21.00 17.24
N ASP A 61 -16.79 20.27 18.29
CA ASP A 61 -15.87 19.88 19.37
C ASP A 61 -14.63 19.17 18.82
N GLU A 62 -14.80 18.25 17.87
CA GLU A 62 -13.68 17.54 17.23
C GLU A 62 -12.65 18.51 16.63
N LYS A 63 -13.12 19.55 15.93
CA LYS A 63 -12.25 20.54 15.30
C LYS A 63 -11.56 21.43 16.33
N ILE A 64 -12.24 21.76 17.43
CA ILE A 64 -11.63 22.51 18.54
C ILE A 64 -10.59 21.65 19.26
N ARG A 65 -10.89 20.38 19.56
CA ARG A 65 -9.93 19.43 20.14
C ARG A 65 -8.68 19.28 19.29
N GLN A 66 -8.83 19.17 17.98
CA GLN A 66 -7.68 19.12 17.07
C GLN A 66 -6.81 20.37 17.16
N ARG A 67 -7.41 21.56 17.24
CA ARG A 67 -6.67 22.82 17.39
C ARG A 67 -6.01 22.96 18.76
N LEU A 68 -6.69 22.54 19.83
CA LEU A 68 -6.13 22.52 21.18
C LEU A 68 -4.97 21.52 21.30
N LYS A 69 -5.07 20.36 20.62
CA LYS A 69 -3.96 19.40 20.52
C LYS A 69 -2.72 20.05 19.88
N GLN A 70 -2.90 20.77 18.77
CA GLN A 70 -1.81 21.48 18.11
C GLN A 70 -1.23 22.60 18.98
N LEU A 71 -2.08 23.35 19.67
CA LEU A 71 -1.64 24.36 20.64
C LEU A 71 -0.80 23.72 21.76
N HIS A 72 -1.24 22.58 22.28
CA HIS A 72 -0.51 21.84 23.29
C HIS A 72 0.82 21.28 22.76
N GLU A 73 0.86 20.75 21.55
CA GLU A 73 2.05 20.10 20.96
C GLU A 73 3.12 21.09 20.55
N PHE A 74 2.74 22.22 19.96
CA PHE A 74 3.68 23.19 19.39
C PHE A 74 3.88 24.45 20.22
N GLY A 75 2.91 24.79 21.07
CA GLY A 75 2.88 26.03 21.82
C GLY A 75 2.39 27.24 21.00
N PRO A 76 1.93 28.29 21.70
CA PRO A 76 1.36 29.48 21.06
C PRO A 76 2.38 30.27 20.22
N GLN A 77 3.64 30.33 20.65
CA GLN A 77 4.69 31.09 19.95
C GLN A 77 4.95 30.54 18.55
N PHE A 78 5.12 29.22 18.42
CA PHE A 78 5.35 28.58 17.13
C PHE A 78 4.15 28.71 16.20
N LEU A 79 2.93 28.52 16.71
CA LEU A 79 1.72 28.67 15.90
C LEU A 79 1.53 30.11 15.40
N GLY A 80 1.85 31.11 16.24
CA GLY A 80 1.83 32.51 15.84
C GLY A 80 2.84 32.84 14.73
N ILE A 81 4.05 32.25 14.79
CA ILE A 81 5.01 32.36 13.69
C ILE A 81 4.49 31.65 12.44
N CYS A 82 3.95 30.44 12.56
CA CYS A 82 3.42 29.70 11.42
C CYS A 82 2.36 30.48 10.65
N GLN A 83 1.45 31.14 11.36
CA GLN A 83 0.41 31.97 10.73
C GLN A 83 0.99 33.21 10.05
N ARG A 84 1.98 33.89 10.67
CA ARG A 84 2.70 35.01 10.04
C ARG A 84 3.41 34.59 8.76
N LEU A 85 4.04 33.43 8.78
CA LEU A 85 4.72 32.83 7.63
C LEU A 85 3.74 32.20 6.61
N ARG A 86 2.42 32.24 6.88
CA ARG A 86 1.35 31.67 6.03
C ARG A 86 1.47 30.16 5.82
N ILE A 87 2.05 29.47 6.79
CA ILE A 87 2.14 28.01 6.80
C ILE A 87 0.73 27.47 7.01
N LYS A 88 0.28 26.60 6.10
CA LYS A 88 -1.10 26.11 6.12
C LYS A 88 -1.24 25.02 7.18
N LEU A 89 -2.48 24.80 7.65
CA LEU A 89 -2.79 23.73 8.59
C LEU A 89 -2.33 22.34 8.12
N ARG A 90 -2.39 22.08 6.81
CA ARG A 90 -1.89 20.83 6.21
C ARG A 90 -0.38 20.67 6.45
N ASP A 91 0.35 21.76 6.32
CA ASP A 91 1.81 21.78 6.44
C ASP A 91 2.22 21.65 7.90
N ILE A 92 1.48 22.27 8.83
CA ILE A 92 1.62 22.05 10.29
C ILE A 92 1.40 20.58 10.65
N LYS A 93 0.37 19.93 10.10
CA LYS A 93 0.14 18.49 10.32
C LYS A 93 1.26 17.62 9.73
N LEU A 94 1.85 18.06 8.62
CA LEU A 94 2.97 17.35 8.01
C LEU A 94 4.21 17.44 8.90
N LEU A 95 4.47 18.64 9.45
CA LEU A 95 5.52 18.89 10.45
C LEU A 95 5.31 18.06 11.71
N GLU A 96 4.06 17.96 12.21
CA GLU A 96 3.69 17.13 13.36
C GLU A 96 4.15 15.67 13.19
N SER A 97 4.01 15.14 11.98
CA SER A 97 4.41 13.76 11.66
C SER A 97 5.90 13.58 11.41
N SER A 98 6.64 14.64 11.12
CA SER A 98 8.08 14.55 10.78
C SER A 98 9.01 14.93 11.93
N LEU A 99 8.53 15.67 12.93
CA LEU A 99 9.32 16.11 14.07
C LEU A 99 9.38 15.04 15.16
N SER A 100 10.55 14.85 15.76
CA SER A 100 10.71 14.01 16.95
C SER A 100 10.07 14.67 18.19
N ASP A 101 9.84 13.89 19.24
CA ASP A 101 9.27 14.41 20.50
C ASP A 101 10.18 15.47 21.16
N ASP A 102 11.50 15.33 21.03
CA ASP A 102 12.47 16.32 21.49
C ASP A 102 12.34 17.65 20.74
N GLN A 103 12.14 17.58 19.41
CA GLN A 103 11.93 18.78 18.59
C GLN A 103 10.60 19.45 18.93
N LYS A 104 9.53 18.68 19.14
CA LYS A 104 8.23 19.21 19.60
C LYS A 104 8.35 19.88 20.98
N SER A 105 9.10 19.27 21.89
CA SER A 105 9.40 19.85 23.20
C SER A 105 10.20 21.15 23.10
N GLY A 106 11.18 21.22 22.19
CA GLY A 106 11.91 22.44 21.87
C GLY A 106 11.00 23.58 21.38
N LEU A 107 10.03 23.26 20.51
CA LEU A 107 9.08 24.23 19.99
C LEU A 107 8.26 24.92 21.09
N LYS A 108 7.86 24.17 22.13
CA LYS A 108 7.19 24.75 23.32
C LYS A 108 8.08 25.70 24.12
N LYS A 109 9.40 25.47 24.08
CA LYS A 109 10.42 26.31 24.74
C LYS A 109 10.85 27.50 23.89
N GLY A 110 10.23 27.70 22.72
CA GLY A 110 10.57 28.81 21.82
C GLY A 110 11.83 28.57 21.01
N ILE A 111 12.27 27.31 20.84
CA ILE A 111 13.49 26.97 20.08
C ILE A 111 13.18 25.84 19.10
N LEU A 112 13.42 26.08 17.81
CA LEU A 112 13.39 25.02 16.82
C LEU A 112 14.81 24.45 16.64
N GLU A 113 14.99 23.18 17.01
CA GLU A 113 16.27 22.46 16.84
C GLU A 113 16.23 21.50 15.66
N ILE A 114 17.04 21.77 14.63
CA ILE A 114 17.11 20.94 13.42
C ILE A 114 18.58 20.76 13.05
N GLU A 115 19.00 19.49 12.89
CA GLU A 115 20.38 19.13 12.52
C GLU A 115 21.45 19.78 13.44
N GLY A 116 21.13 19.93 14.74
CA GLY A 116 22.02 20.55 15.73
C GLY A 116 22.05 22.08 15.71
N LYS A 117 21.29 22.73 14.82
CA LYS A 117 21.09 24.19 14.82
C LYS A 117 19.86 24.55 15.65
N LYS A 118 20.03 25.43 16.62
CA LYS A 118 18.97 25.98 17.46
C LYS A 118 18.57 27.36 16.95
N ILE A 119 17.35 27.47 16.46
CA ILE A 119 16.80 28.73 15.95
C ILE A 119 15.73 29.21 16.92
N PRO A 120 15.91 30.39 17.54
CA PRO A 120 14.87 31.01 18.35
C PRO A 120 13.59 31.27 17.55
N ILE A 121 12.44 31.05 18.17
CA ILE A 121 11.11 31.29 17.60
C ILE A 121 10.74 32.74 17.93
N ASP A 122 11.38 33.69 17.24
CA ASP A 122 11.14 35.13 17.39
C ASP A 122 10.98 35.83 16.03
N GLU A 123 10.81 37.15 16.08
CA GLU A 123 10.61 37.98 14.88
C GLU A 123 11.88 38.19 14.07
N ASP A 124 13.02 38.22 14.75
CA ASP A 124 14.32 38.54 14.16
C ASP A 124 14.87 37.40 13.31
N HIS A 125 14.45 36.16 13.59
CA HIS A 125 14.86 34.96 12.85
C HIS A 125 13.78 34.43 11.89
N THR A 126 12.80 35.25 11.51
CA THR A 126 11.66 34.82 10.68
C THR A 126 12.04 34.25 9.31
N ASP A 127 13.05 34.81 8.64
CA ASP A 127 13.51 34.31 7.35
C ASP A 127 14.21 32.94 7.47
N ASP A 128 15.05 32.78 8.50
CA ASP A 128 15.72 31.51 8.81
C ASP A 128 14.72 30.43 9.22
N LEU A 129 13.75 30.78 10.07
CA LEU A 129 12.65 29.89 10.46
C LEU A 129 11.85 29.45 9.25
N LYS A 130 11.53 30.37 8.33
CA LYS A 130 10.78 30.05 7.12
C LYS A 130 11.53 29.08 6.23
N ALA A 131 12.80 29.36 5.93
CA ALA A 131 13.62 28.49 5.09
C ALA A 131 13.70 27.07 5.68
N VAL A 132 13.85 26.98 6.99
CA VAL A 132 13.96 25.71 7.69
C VAL A 132 12.62 24.96 7.75
N ILE A 133 11.52 25.65 7.99
CA ILE A 133 10.19 25.04 7.95
C ILE A 133 9.84 24.56 6.53
N ASP A 134 10.13 25.34 5.49
CA ASP A 134 9.91 24.96 4.10
C ASP A 134 10.69 23.68 3.74
N LEU A 135 11.96 23.58 4.15
CA LEU A 135 12.78 22.37 3.98
C LEU A 135 12.20 21.15 4.70
N LEU A 136 11.70 21.32 5.93
CA LEU A 136 11.06 20.24 6.66
C LEU A 136 9.77 19.77 6.00
N ILE A 137 8.93 20.70 5.53
CA ILE A 137 7.69 20.39 4.81
C ILE A 137 8.02 19.61 3.54
N GLU A 138 9.02 20.04 2.77
CA GLU A 138 9.44 19.35 1.55
C GLU A 138 9.93 17.92 1.83
N ARG A 139 10.81 17.75 2.83
CA ARG A 139 11.29 16.43 3.25
C ARG A 139 10.16 15.51 3.69
N ALA A 140 9.24 16.02 4.50
CA ALA A 140 8.09 15.25 4.98
C ALA A 140 7.14 14.88 3.83
N ALA A 141 6.96 15.77 2.84
CA ALA A 141 6.14 15.50 1.66
C ALA A 141 6.77 14.41 0.78
N LEU A 142 8.10 14.44 0.58
CA LEU A 142 8.85 13.42 -0.14
C LEU A 142 8.78 12.06 0.55
N ALA A 143 8.98 12.02 1.88
CA ALA A 143 8.87 10.80 2.68
C ALA A 143 7.49 10.16 2.53
N LYS A 144 6.41 10.93 2.71
CA LYS A 144 5.02 10.45 2.56
C LYS A 144 4.69 10.00 1.13
N LYS A 145 5.26 10.66 0.12
CA LYS A 145 5.12 10.24 -1.28
C LYS A 145 5.81 8.90 -1.51
N SER A 146 7.02 8.73 -0.99
CA SER A 146 7.78 7.47 -1.11
C SER A 146 7.07 6.32 -0.41
N GLU A 147 6.54 6.55 0.80
CA GLU A 147 5.79 5.56 1.56
C GLU A 147 4.52 5.12 0.84
N ASN A 148 3.76 6.06 0.27
CA ASN A 148 2.58 5.74 -0.54
C ASN A 148 2.91 4.93 -1.80
N ILE A 149 4.06 5.20 -2.44
CA ILE A 149 4.52 4.41 -3.59
C ILE A 149 4.85 2.98 -3.14
N THR A 150 5.59 2.83 -2.03
CA THR A 150 5.93 1.53 -1.47
C THR A 150 4.68 0.74 -1.07
N LYS A 151 3.72 1.38 -0.40
CA LYS A 151 2.45 0.76 -0.01
C LYS A 151 1.66 0.28 -1.22
N ARG A 152 1.54 1.10 -2.27
CA ARG A 152 0.88 0.69 -3.52
C ARG A 152 1.58 -0.48 -4.21
N LYS A 153 2.92 -0.52 -4.20
CA LYS A 153 3.67 -1.66 -4.73
C LYS A 153 3.42 -2.93 -3.94
N LEU A 154 3.44 -2.85 -2.61
CA LEU A 154 3.13 -3.98 -1.72
C LEU A 154 1.71 -4.49 -1.93
N GLU A 155 0.72 -3.60 -2.00
CA GLU A 155 -0.68 -3.97 -2.30
C GLU A 155 -0.84 -4.61 -3.69
N GLY A 156 -0.01 -4.21 -4.66
CA GLY A 156 0.05 -4.82 -5.99
C GLY A 156 0.57 -6.26 -5.95
N ILE A 157 1.71 -6.46 -5.29
CA ILE A 157 2.34 -7.78 -5.11
C ILE A 157 1.41 -8.74 -4.35
N ASP A 158 0.77 -8.27 -3.28
CA ASP A 158 -0.13 -9.10 -2.46
C ASP A 158 -1.36 -9.58 -3.26
N LYS A 159 -1.92 -8.71 -4.12
CA LYS A 159 -3.00 -9.10 -5.04
C LYS A 159 -2.57 -10.10 -6.08
N GLU A 160 -1.33 -10.00 -6.57
CA GLU A 160 -0.78 -10.91 -7.56
C GLU A 160 -0.52 -12.30 -6.95
N HIS A 161 0.16 -12.36 -5.80
CA HIS A 161 0.37 -13.60 -5.06
C HIS A 161 -0.94 -14.28 -4.67
N LYS A 162 -1.95 -13.50 -4.26
CA LYS A 162 -3.27 -14.07 -3.93
C LYS A 162 -3.94 -14.74 -5.13
N LYS A 163 -3.80 -14.18 -6.33
CA LYS A 163 -4.31 -14.81 -7.56
C LYS A 163 -3.55 -16.08 -7.89
N GLU A 164 -2.23 -16.06 -7.74
CA GLU A 164 -1.37 -17.21 -8.00
C GLU A 164 -1.66 -18.36 -7.03
N ILE A 165 -1.79 -18.08 -5.73
CA ILE A 165 -2.21 -19.05 -4.71
C ILE A 165 -3.57 -19.65 -5.06
N GLN A 166 -4.55 -18.83 -5.47
CA GLN A 166 -5.87 -19.33 -5.87
C GLN A 166 -5.82 -20.20 -7.12
N ALA A 167 -4.96 -19.88 -8.10
CA ALA A 167 -4.76 -20.70 -9.29
C ALA A 167 -4.15 -22.06 -8.92
N MET A 168 -3.10 -22.06 -8.10
CA MET A 168 -2.46 -23.28 -7.61
C MET A 168 -3.42 -24.13 -6.77
N GLN A 169 -4.24 -23.51 -5.91
CA GLN A 169 -5.26 -24.22 -5.13
C GLN A 169 -6.29 -24.91 -6.04
N LYS A 170 -6.77 -24.24 -7.08
CA LYS A 170 -7.68 -24.85 -8.06
C LYS A 170 -7.03 -25.99 -8.83
N GLU A 171 -5.77 -25.85 -9.20
CA GLU A 171 -5.02 -26.90 -9.88
C GLU A 171 -4.83 -28.12 -8.96
N ILE A 172 -4.49 -27.90 -7.69
CA ILE A 172 -4.39 -28.97 -6.68
C ILE A 172 -5.75 -29.65 -6.49
N GLU A 173 -6.85 -28.90 -6.39
CA GLU A 173 -8.20 -29.48 -6.25
C GLU A 173 -8.60 -30.29 -7.49
N ALA A 174 -8.31 -29.80 -8.69
CA ALA A 174 -8.57 -30.51 -9.94
C ALA A 174 -7.77 -31.82 -10.03
N LEU A 175 -6.49 -31.79 -9.64
CA LEU A 175 -5.63 -32.98 -9.60
C LEU A 175 -6.08 -33.98 -8.52
N LYS A 176 -6.48 -33.48 -7.34
CA LYS A 176 -7.05 -34.33 -6.27
C LYS A 176 -8.36 -34.98 -6.68
N ALA A 177 -9.22 -34.28 -7.42
CA ALA A 177 -10.48 -34.84 -7.92
C ALA A 177 -10.28 -35.94 -8.97
N GLN A 178 -9.10 -36.01 -9.60
CA GLN A 178 -8.72 -37.09 -10.52
C GLN A 178 -8.15 -38.31 -9.79
N LEU A 179 -7.82 -38.18 -8.51
CA LEU A 179 -7.38 -39.29 -7.67
C LEU A 179 -8.61 -39.90 -6.98
N PRO A 180 -8.93 -41.17 -7.22
CA PRO A 180 -10.05 -41.83 -6.53
C PRO A 180 -9.76 -41.96 -5.03
N ASP A 181 -10.77 -41.72 -4.21
CA ASP A 181 -10.66 -41.68 -2.74
C ASP A 181 -10.57 -43.09 -2.10
N LYS A 182 -10.91 -44.17 -2.84
CA LYS A 182 -10.88 -45.56 -2.36
C LYS A 182 -10.66 -46.55 -3.51
N GLU A 183 -10.16 -47.73 -3.14
CA GLU A 183 -9.95 -48.98 -3.88
C GLU A 183 -11.20 -49.51 -4.64
N ASP A 184 -11.91 -48.68 -5.41
CA ASP A 184 -13.01 -49.12 -6.27
C ASP A 184 -12.45 -49.50 -7.65
N PRO A 185 -12.52 -50.77 -8.07
CA PRO A 185 -12.05 -51.23 -9.38
C PRO A 185 -12.69 -50.49 -10.57
N LYS A 186 -13.84 -49.83 -10.37
CA LYS A 186 -14.48 -49.02 -11.42
C LYS A 186 -13.62 -47.84 -11.87
N TRP A 187 -12.83 -47.25 -10.98
CA TRP A 187 -11.88 -46.21 -11.38
C TRP A 187 -10.83 -46.79 -12.35
N ALA A 188 -10.27 -47.96 -12.03
CA ALA A 188 -9.24 -48.59 -12.86
C ALA A 188 -9.81 -48.92 -14.25
N LEU A 189 -11.03 -49.47 -14.31
CA LEU A 189 -11.71 -49.77 -15.57
C LEU A 189 -11.99 -48.50 -16.41
N ALA A 190 -12.46 -47.42 -15.78
CA ALA A 190 -12.66 -46.15 -16.46
C ALA A 190 -11.34 -45.52 -16.94
N TYR A 191 -10.27 -45.67 -16.17
CA TYR A 191 -8.95 -45.21 -16.54
C TYR A 191 -8.36 -46.03 -17.69
N MET A 192 -8.58 -47.34 -17.71
CA MET A 192 -8.22 -48.22 -18.83
C MET A 192 -8.96 -47.82 -20.12
N GLU A 193 -10.27 -47.57 -20.06
CA GLU A 193 -11.04 -47.11 -21.22
C GLU A 193 -10.51 -45.76 -21.75
N ASN A 194 -10.07 -44.87 -20.86
CA ASN A 194 -9.44 -43.61 -21.25
C ASN A 194 -8.05 -43.82 -21.89
N ILE A 195 -7.24 -44.73 -21.34
CA ILE A 195 -5.94 -45.11 -21.91
C ILE A 195 -6.13 -45.68 -23.33
N GLU A 196 -7.10 -46.58 -23.53
CA GLU A 196 -7.43 -47.13 -24.85
C GLU A 196 -7.81 -46.02 -25.84
N LYS A 197 -8.69 -45.08 -25.45
CA LYS A 197 -9.05 -43.94 -26.30
C LYS A 197 -7.86 -43.06 -26.67
N ILE A 198 -6.97 -42.79 -25.71
CA ILE A 198 -5.75 -42.00 -25.96
C ILE A 198 -4.83 -42.76 -26.93
N PHE A 199 -4.67 -44.07 -26.73
CA PHE A 199 -3.83 -44.91 -27.57
C PHE A 199 -4.37 -44.98 -29.01
N ASP A 200 -5.68 -45.15 -29.19
CA ASP A 200 -6.33 -45.15 -30.50
C ASP A 200 -6.18 -43.80 -31.22
N GLN A 201 -6.37 -42.69 -30.51
CA GLN A 201 -6.16 -41.35 -31.07
C GLN A 201 -4.71 -41.14 -31.47
N PHE A 202 -3.78 -41.61 -30.64
CA PHE A 202 -2.36 -41.51 -30.89
C PHE A 202 -1.93 -42.35 -32.10
N ASP A 203 -2.35 -43.61 -32.20
CA ASP A 203 -2.11 -44.48 -33.36
C ASP A 203 -2.69 -43.86 -34.64
N LEU A 204 -3.93 -43.35 -34.58
CA LEU A 204 -4.55 -42.69 -35.73
C LEU A 204 -3.77 -41.45 -36.18
N ALA A 205 -3.34 -40.61 -35.24
CA ALA A 205 -2.55 -39.41 -35.52
C ALA A 205 -1.18 -39.78 -36.13
N LEU A 206 -0.48 -40.77 -35.55
CA LEU A 206 0.77 -41.28 -36.09
C LEU A 206 0.59 -41.84 -37.50
N ARG A 207 -0.42 -42.67 -37.74
CA ARG A 207 -0.66 -43.25 -39.07
C ARG A 207 -0.95 -42.19 -40.11
N ARG A 208 -1.78 -41.20 -39.76
CA ARG A 208 -2.08 -40.08 -40.68
C ARG A 208 -0.84 -39.26 -41.00
N PHE A 209 0.03 -39.03 -40.02
CA PHE A 209 1.20 -38.20 -40.21
C PHE A 209 2.37 -38.96 -40.85
N ALA A 210 2.75 -40.13 -40.33
CA ALA A 210 3.92 -40.90 -40.73
C ALA A 210 3.78 -41.60 -42.09
N PHE A 211 2.56 -41.84 -42.57
CA PHE A 211 2.31 -42.43 -43.90
C PHE A 211 1.87 -41.40 -44.94
N ASP A 212 1.86 -40.10 -44.62
CA ASP A 212 1.57 -39.07 -45.60
C ASP A 212 2.74 -38.90 -46.57
N LYS A 213 2.49 -39.17 -47.86
CA LYS A 213 3.51 -39.11 -48.92
C LYS A 213 4.23 -37.75 -49.00
N ARG A 214 3.60 -36.68 -48.54
CA ARG A 214 4.17 -35.31 -48.57
C ARG A 214 5.37 -35.16 -47.64
N ILE A 215 5.44 -35.91 -46.54
CA ILE A 215 6.53 -35.79 -45.56
C ILE A 215 7.86 -36.33 -46.09
N PHE A 216 7.84 -37.20 -47.10
CA PHE A 216 9.03 -37.77 -47.72
C PHE A 216 9.72 -36.82 -48.70
N SER A 217 9.16 -35.61 -48.89
CA SER A 217 9.80 -34.56 -49.68
C SER A 217 10.98 -33.89 -48.97
N ASP A 218 11.06 -33.99 -47.63
CA ASP A 218 12.16 -33.48 -46.81
C ASP A 218 12.73 -34.62 -45.95
N PRO A 219 13.99 -35.05 -46.12
CA PRO A 219 14.58 -36.16 -45.37
C PRO A 219 14.72 -35.91 -43.86
N VAL A 220 14.66 -34.65 -43.40
CA VAL A 220 14.73 -34.31 -41.96
C VAL A 220 13.47 -34.75 -41.23
N ILE A 221 12.31 -34.71 -41.88
CA ILE A 221 11.02 -35.01 -41.26
C ILE A 221 10.90 -36.52 -40.93
N PRO A 222 11.16 -37.47 -41.86
CA PRO A 222 11.22 -38.90 -41.55
C PRO A 222 12.22 -39.24 -40.44
N ALA A 223 13.42 -38.62 -40.44
CA ALA A 223 14.41 -38.86 -39.38
C ALA A 223 13.90 -38.45 -37.99
N LYS A 224 13.19 -37.32 -37.87
CA LYS A 224 12.56 -36.89 -36.62
C LYS A 224 11.44 -37.84 -36.19
N ILE A 225 10.62 -38.31 -37.13
CA ILE A 225 9.55 -39.27 -36.86
C ILE A 225 10.15 -40.58 -36.32
N SER A 226 11.19 -41.10 -36.97
CA SER A 226 11.91 -42.29 -36.50
C SER A 226 12.49 -42.11 -35.10
N GLY A 227 13.08 -40.94 -34.80
CA GLY A 227 13.59 -40.63 -33.47
C GLY A 227 12.50 -40.60 -32.39
N ILE A 228 11.34 -40.00 -32.67
CA ILE A 228 10.19 -40.01 -31.75
C ILE A 228 9.70 -41.44 -31.54
N HIS A 229 9.56 -42.22 -32.61
CA HIS A 229 9.13 -43.62 -32.52
C HIS A 229 10.08 -44.45 -31.64
N GLU A 230 11.39 -44.34 -31.84
CA GLU A 230 12.39 -45.05 -31.03
C GLU A 230 12.33 -44.66 -29.54
N GLN A 231 12.18 -43.37 -29.24
CA GLN A 231 11.99 -42.90 -27.86
C GLN A 231 10.73 -43.48 -27.21
N MET A 232 9.64 -43.61 -27.96
CA MET A 232 8.40 -44.19 -27.45
C MET A 232 8.55 -45.69 -27.19
N VAL A 233 9.19 -46.43 -28.10
CA VAL A 233 9.50 -47.85 -27.91
C VAL A 233 10.37 -48.05 -26.67
N MET A 234 11.37 -47.21 -26.45
CA MET A 234 12.21 -47.25 -25.25
C MET A 234 11.40 -47.04 -23.97
N ARG A 235 10.57 -45.98 -23.91
CA ARG A 235 9.75 -45.69 -22.74
C ARG A 235 8.74 -46.80 -22.42
N LEU A 236 8.12 -47.39 -23.45
CA LEU A 236 7.20 -48.52 -23.27
C LEU A 236 7.93 -49.78 -22.76
N ARG A 237 9.18 -49.99 -23.20
CA ARG A 237 10.02 -51.08 -22.71
C ARG A 237 10.41 -50.88 -21.25
N GLU A 238 10.80 -49.67 -20.87
CA GLU A 238 11.07 -49.31 -19.47
C GLU A 238 9.84 -49.51 -18.60
N PHE A 239 8.69 -48.98 -19.01
CA PHE A 239 7.42 -49.21 -18.33
C PHE A 239 7.10 -50.69 -18.16
N SER A 240 7.28 -51.51 -19.21
CA SER A 240 7.04 -52.95 -19.15
C SER A 240 7.99 -53.65 -18.18
N LYS A 241 9.24 -53.20 -18.08
CA LYS A 241 10.20 -53.72 -17.10
C LYS A 241 9.75 -53.39 -15.68
N ASP A 242 9.41 -52.14 -15.43
CA ASP A 242 8.98 -51.67 -14.10
C ASP A 242 7.65 -52.34 -13.68
N TRP A 243 6.73 -52.49 -14.62
CA TRP A 243 5.47 -53.22 -14.43
C TRP A 243 5.70 -54.69 -14.05
N ASN A 244 6.59 -55.38 -14.76
CA ASN A 244 6.91 -56.76 -14.43
C ASN A 244 7.53 -56.86 -13.03
N VAL A 245 8.47 -55.97 -12.68
CA VAL A 245 9.06 -55.91 -11.33
C VAL A 245 7.98 -55.70 -10.28
N PHE A 246 7.08 -54.73 -10.48
CA PHE A 246 5.97 -54.47 -9.57
C PHE A 246 5.07 -55.70 -9.39
N LEU A 247 4.68 -56.38 -10.48
CA LEU A 247 3.87 -57.59 -10.40
C LEU A 247 4.60 -58.74 -9.67
N TYR A 248 5.90 -58.92 -9.91
CA TYR A 248 6.68 -59.95 -9.24
C TYR A 248 6.91 -59.65 -7.75
N GLU A 249 7.19 -58.40 -7.38
CA GLU A 249 7.47 -58.01 -6.00
C GLU A 249 6.21 -57.94 -5.13
N GLU A 250 5.08 -57.48 -5.68
CA GLU A 250 3.84 -57.27 -4.91
C GLU A 250 2.86 -58.46 -5.01
N TRP A 251 2.93 -59.27 -6.08
CA TRP A 251 1.96 -60.35 -6.35
C TRP A 251 2.61 -61.71 -6.67
N GLY A 252 3.94 -61.78 -6.77
CA GLY A 252 4.68 -62.93 -7.31
C GLY A 252 4.99 -64.07 -6.33
N ASP A 253 4.24 -64.22 -5.24
CA ASP A 253 4.35 -65.37 -4.32
C ASP A 253 2.95 -65.90 -3.94
N THR A 254 2.18 -66.31 -4.96
CA THR A 254 0.93 -67.07 -4.76
C THR A 254 0.94 -68.35 -5.59
N ASP A 255 1.82 -69.27 -5.20
CA ASP A 255 1.63 -70.72 -5.38
C ASP A 255 1.35 -71.37 -4.01
#